data_AF-A0A2X5PLH0-F1
#
_entry.id   AF-A0A2X5PLH0-F1
#
_cell.length_a   1.000
_cell.length_b   1.000
_cell.length_c   1.000
_cell.angle_alpha   90.00
_cell.angle_beta   90.00
_cell.angle_gamma   90.00
#
_symmetry.space_group_name_H-M   'P 1'
#
loop_
_entity.id
_entity.type
_entity.pdbx_description
1 polymer ?
#
loop_
_entity_poly.entity_id
_entity_poly.type
_entity_poly.pdbx_seq_one_letter_code
_entity_poly.pdbx_strand_id
1 'polypeptide(L)'
;MQQNRPYSIRQGGRQLVAGLSWRYLPVRGRRKIRQRLPAVQHTYHVVLTNDRTGDPGCLLGSVQLLPAKQGREKRYPLALVALQKMPPDSYAVCRLEEGLYWFIAKEGHGLSPFSDIPGTREETEHYLQQFLLLHRSDSQWQEFRSTSASEKKETFAGLTLDELLQDTPPLARKYRLKGTDNRYRLRLAGGLLVAGAALLSAVMWRNNYQQQQRIEAAQRYLLLKQQSAAADAAPPWSRQPSLSEVLSACQQRTGVLPIMIAGWD
;
A
#
# COMPACT_ATOMS: atom_id res chain seq x y z
N MET A 1 23.81 -1.92 18.37
CA MET A 1 23.33 -1.62 16.99
C MET A 1 23.63 -0.16 16.72
N GLN A 2 24.65 0.12 15.91
CA GLN A 2 25.11 1.47 15.62
C GLN A 2 24.04 2.20 14.78
N GLN A 3 23.67 3.40 15.21
CA GLN A 3 22.79 4.28 14.43
C GLN A 3 23.62 4.83 13.26
N ASN A 4 23.58 4.15 12.12
CA ASN A 4 24.18 4.65 10.90
C ASN A 4 23.44 5.94 10.52
N ARG A 5 24.11 7.10 10.54
CA ARG A 5 23.53 8.38 10.15
C ARG A 5 23.61 8.48 8.64
N PRO A 6 22.51 8.33 7.90
CA PRO A 6 22.58 8.37 6.45
C PRO A 6 22.91 9.79 5.99
N TYR A 7 23.88 9.90 5.09
CA TYR A 7 24.18 11.14 4.41
C TYR A 7 23.43 11.19 3.08
N SER A 8 22.90 12.34 2.69
CA SER A 8 22.22 12.46 1.40
C SER A 8 22.53 13.77 0.70
N ILE A 9 22.87 13.67 -0.58
CA ILE A 9 23.16 14.81 -1.47
C ILE A 9 22.18 14.81 -2.64
N ARG A 10 21.85 16.00 -3.15
CA ARG A 10 21.00 16.19 -4.33
C ARG A 10 21.84 16.53 -5.55
N GLN A 11 21.69 15.75 -6.61
CA GLN A 11 22.39 15.96 -7.87
C GLN A 11 21.47 15.61 -9.05
N GLY A 12 21.32 16.52 -10.02
CA GLY A 12 20.58 16.26 -11.27
C GLY A 12 19.13 15.75 -11.07
N GLY A 13 18.40 16.30 -10.09
CA GLY A 13 17.02 15.89 -9.77
C GLY A 13 16.90 14.51 -9.11
N ARG A 14 18.00 13.96 -8.60
CA ARG A 14 18.08 12.69 -7.87
C ARG A 14 18.68 12.96 -6.50
N GLN A 15 18.36 12.08 -5.55
CA GLN A 15 18.97 12.09 -4.23
C GLN A 15 19.88 10.87 -4.13
N LEU A 16 21.17 11.11 -3.91
CA LEU A 16 22.16 10.08 -3.65
C LEU A 16 22.30 9.92 -2.14
N VAL A 17 22.36 8.68 -1.67
CA VAL A 17 22.32 8.35 -0.24
C VAL A 17 23.48 7.44 0.11
N ALA A 18 24.30 7.84 1.08
CA ALA A 18 25.35 7.04 1.69
C ALA A 18 24.92 6.52 3.07
N GLY A 19 25.61 5.52 3.59
CA GLY A 19 25.29 4.94 4.91
C GLY A 19 24.19 3.89 4.86
N LEU A 20 24.08 3.13 3.77
CA LEU A 20 23.16 2.01 3.74
C LEU A 20 23.73 0.88 4.59
N SER A 21 22.88 0.22 5.37
CA SER A 21 23.23 -1.03 6.03
C SER A 21 23.17 -2.16 5.00
N TRP A 22 24.35 -2.65 4.62
CA TRP A 22 24.51 -3.76 3.68
C TRP A 22 24.55 -5.09 4.40
N ARG A 23 23.77 -6.04 3.91
CA ARG A 23 23.64 -7.39 4.48
C ARG A 23 23.58 -8.40 3.35
N TYR A 24 24.42 -9.43 3.42
CA TYR A 24 24.28 -10.59 2.55
C TYR A 24 23.07 -11.43 2.97
N LEU A 25 22.27 -11.84 1.99
CA LEU A 25 21.11 -12.70 2.16
C LEU A 25 21.24 -13.92 1.23
N PRO A 26 21.29 -15.16 1.76
CA PRO A 26 21.38 -16.38 0.95
C PRO A 26 20.00 -16.76 0.36
N VAL A 27 19.27 -15.79 -0.21
CA VAL A 27 17.95 -16.00 -0.80
C VAL A 27 17.77 -15.20 -2.08
N ARG A 28 17.14 -15.84 -3.08
CA ARG A 28 16.59 -15.16 -4.26
C ARG A 28 15.07 -14.99 -4.15
N GLY A 29 14.56 -13.99 -4.86
CA GLY A 29 13.13 -13.78 -5.07
C GLY A 29 12.54 -12.66 -4.22
N ARG A 30 11.71 -11.83 -4.87
CA ARG A 30 11.15 -10.59 -4.30
C ARG A 30 10.37 -10.82 -2.99
N ARG A 31 9.64 -11.93 -2.88
CA ARG A 31 8.83 -12.27 -1.70
C ARG A 31 9.71 -12.59 -0.48
N LYS A 32 10.69 -13.48 -0.66
CA LYS A 32 11.62 -13.89 0.41
C LYS A 32 12.44 -12.71 0.91
N ILE A 33 12.94 -11.87 0.00
CA ILE A 33 13.67 -10.65 0.38
C ILE A 33 12.78 -9.69 1.16
N ARG A 34 11.52 -9.48 0.72
CA ARG A 34 10.58 -8.62 1.41
C ARG A 34 10.31 -9.06 2.86
N GLN A 35 10.25 -10.36 3.11
CA GLN A 35 10.09 -10.91 4.46
C GLN A 35 11.30 -10.64 5.38
N ARG A 36 12.48 -10.34 4.82
CA ARG A 36 13.71 -10.03 5.56
C ARG A 36 13.96 -8.53 5.73
N LEU A 37 13.13 -7.69 5.11
CA LEU A 37 13.20 -6.24 5.30
C LEU A 37 12.76 -5.88 6.72
N PRO A 38 13.44 -4.92 7.37
CA PRO A 38 13.00 -4.46 8.67
C PRO A 38 11.61 -3.84 8.57
N ALA A 39 10.75 -4.13 9.55
CA ALA A 39 9.39 -3.62 9.64
C ALA A 39 9.34 -2.17 10.17
N VAL A 40 10.37 -1.38 9.88
CA VAL A 40 10.49 0.01 10.32
C VAL A 40 9.94 0.94 9.24
N GLN A 41 9.15 1.94 9.67
CA GLN A 41 8.60 2.93 8.76
C GLN A 41 9.70 3.67 8.00
N HIS A 42 9.38 4.11 6.79
CA HIS A 42 10.30 4.84 5.93
C HIS A 42 11.65 4.13 5.66
N THR A 43 11.65 2.81 5.70
CA THR A 43 12.79 2.01 5.23
C THR A 43 12.81 2.01 3.71
N TYR A 44 13.93 2.44 3.14
CA TYR A 44 14.25 2.31 1.74
C TYR A 44 15.27 1.18 1.56
N HIS A 45 15.14 0.43 0.46
CA HIS A 45 16.04 -0.69 0.19
C HIS A 45 16.40 -0.82 -1.29
N VAL A 46 17.57 -1.43 -1.52
CA VAL A 46 18.07 -1.86 -2.82
C VAL A 46 18.57 -3.30 -2.71
N VAL A 47 18.45 -4.06 -3.78
CA VAL A 47 18.94 -5.44 -3.84
C VAL A 47 19.92 -5.53 -4.98
N LEU A 48 21.11 -6.04 -4.69
CA LEU A 48 22.14 -6.36 -5.67
C LEU A 48 22.21 -7.88 -5.78
N THR A 49 21.89 -8.40 -6.96
CA THR A 49 22.05 -9.82 -7.26
C THR A 49 23.46 -10.02 -7.82
N ASN A 50 24.18 -11.02 -7.30
CA ASN A 50 25.43 -11.42 -7.91
C ASN A 50 25.12 -12.43 -9.01
N ASP A 51 24.91 -11.92 -10.22
CA ASP A 51 24.53 -12.75 -11.36
C ASP A 51 25.74 -13.57 -11.89
N ARG A 52 26.97 -13.23 -11.50
CA ARG A 52 28.22 -13.79 -12.04
C ARG A 52 28.72 -15.06 -11.35
N THR A 53 28.53 -15.19 -10.05
CA THR A 53 29.09 -16.31 -9.26
C THR A 53 28.19 -17.54 -9.22
N GLY A 54 27.01 -17.51 -9.87
CA GLY A 54 26.02 -18.58 -9.75
C GLY A 54 25.39 -18.69 -8.36
N ASP A 55 25.86 -17.92 -7.38
CA ASP A 55 25.44 -17.95 -5.99
C ASP A 55 23.99 -17.45 -5.84
N PRO A 56 23.08 -18.21 -5.19
CA PRO A 56 21.73 -17.73 -4.85
C PRO A 56 21.71 -16.50 -3.92
N GLY A 57 22.86 -16.06 -3.39
CA GLY A 57 23.00 -14.86 -2.59
C GLY A 57 22.56 -13.55 -3.28
N CYS A 58 22.09 -12.60 -2.46
CA CYS A 58 21.96 -11.19 -2.85
C CYS A 58 22.41 -10.27 -1.71
N LEU A 59 22.94 -9.11 -2.07
CA LEU A 59 23.31 -8.07 -1.12
C LEU A 59 22.15 -7.09 -0.98
N LEU A 60 21.59 -6.99 0.24
CA LEU A 60 20.51 -6.08 0.58
C LEU A 60 21.08 -4.84 1.25
N GLY A 61 20.93 -3.68 0.62
CA GLY A 61 21.19 -2.38 1.23
C GLY A 61 19.89 -1.80 1.76
N SER A 62 19.88 -1.37 3.02
CA SER A 62 18.70 -0.75 3.65
C SER A 62 19.06 0.51 4.44
N VAL A 63 18.17 1.50 4.40
CA VAL A 63 18.37 2.78 5.06
C VAL A 63 17.03 3.37 5.49
N GLN A 64 17.00 4.00 6.66
CA GLN A 64 15.83 4.76 7.09
C GLN A 64 16.01 6.20 6.65
N LEU A 65 15.05 6.73 5.88
CA LEU A 65 15.10 8.10 5.38
C LEU A 65 13.76 8.76 5.61
N LEU A 66 13.73 10.08 5.77
CA LEU A 66 12.47 10.82 5.78
C LEU A 66 11.66 10.56 4.49
N PRO A 67 10.31 10.57 4.56
CA PRO A 67 9.48 10.38 3.39
C PRO A 67 9.83 11.42 2.31
N ALA A 68 9.79 10.98 1.05
CA ALA A 68 10.00 11.89 -0.07
C ALA A 68 8.92 12.97 -0.06
N LYS A 69 9.33 14.25 0.04
CA LYS A 69 8.41 15.41 0.03
C LYS A 69 7.52 15.42 -1.21
N GLN A 70 8.03 14.91 -2.32
CA GLN A 70 7.27 14.67 -3.55
C GLN A 70 7.47 13.20 -3.91
N GLY A 71 6.39 12.41 -4.01
CA GLY A 71 6.44 10.97 -4.29
C GLY A 71 7.13 10.54 -5.60
N ARG A 72 7.82 11.47 -6.28
CA ARG A 72 8.63 11.28 -7.49
C ARG A 72 10.14 11.37 -7.23
N GLU A 73 10.62 11.73 -6.04
CA GLU A 73 12.06 11.84 -5.74
C GLU A 73 12.76 10.49 -6.04
N LYS A 74 13.75 10.53 -6.96
CA LYS A 74 14.50 9.35 -7.38
C LYS A 74 15.70 9.21 -6.46
N ARG A 75 15.66 8.21 -5.57
CA ARG A 75 16.71 7.94 -4.60
C ARG A 75 17.61 6.79 -5.06
N TYR A 76 18.91 6.96 -4.95
CA TYR A 76 19.90 5.96 -5.33
C TYR A 76 21.00 5.83 -4.26
N PRO A 77 21.60 4.65 -4.07
CA PRO A 77 22.76 4.50 -3.20
C PRO A 77 23.96 5.22 -3.81
N LEU A 78 24.62 6.08 -3.03
CA LEU A 78 25.86 6.76 -3.43
C LEU A 78 26.98 5.77 -3.67
N ALA A 79 27.05 4.70 -2.86
CA ALA A 79 28.03 3.65 -3.01
C ALA A 79 28.06 3.06 -4.41
N LEU A 80 26.90 2.77 -4.99
CA LEU A 80 26.80 2.22 -6.34
C LEU A 80 27.24 3.20 -7.43
N VAL A 81 27.11 4.50 -7.19
CA VAL A 81 27.61 5.53 -8.12
C VAL A 81 29.13 5.49 -8.14
N ALA A 82 29.75 5.50 -6.95
CA ALA A 82 31.19 5.46 -6.77
C ALA A 82 31.85 4.20 -7.36
N LEU A 83 31.23 3.03 -7.17
CA LEU A 83 31.75 1.76 -7.67
C LEU A 83 31.92 1.69 -9.20
N GLN A 84 31.24 2.57 -9.96
CA GLN A 84 31.39 2.62 -11.42
C GLN A 84 32.78 3.11 -11.84
N LYS A 85 33.46 3.90 -11.00
CA LYS A 85 34.80 4.43 -11.26
C LYS A 85 35.91 3.66 -10.55
N MET A 86 35.58 3.03 -9.43
CA MET A 86 36.58 2.32 -8.62
C MET A 86 37.11 1.07 -9.35
N PRO A 87 38.43 0.82 -9.35
CA PRO A 87 39.01 -0.45 -9.76
C PRO A 87 38.48 -1.63 -8.94
N PRO A 88 38.55 -2.87 -9.44
CA PRO A 88 38.32 -4.05 -8.59
C PRO A 88 39.30 -4.09 -7.42
N ASP A 89 38.86 -4.63 -6.28
CA ASP A 89 39.68 -4.83 -5.07
C ASP A 89 40.33 -3.53 -4.57
N SER A 90 39.53 -2.47 -4.51
CA SER A 90 39.98 -1.15 -4.09
C SER A 90 39.10 -0.56 -2.99
N TYR A 91 39.67 0.36 -2.22
CA TYR A 91 38.94 1.14 -1.21
C TYR A 91 39.22 2.62 -1.37
N ALA A 92 38.29 3.46 -0.91
CA ALA A 92 38.43 4.90 -0.92
C ALA A 92 37.88 5.50 0.37
N VAL A 93 38.52 6.58 0.82
CA VAL A 93 37.95 7.50 1.80
C VAL A 93 37.69 8.82 1.11
N CYS A 94 36.43 9.22 1.06
CA CYS A 94 36.01 10.47 0.45
C CYS A 94 35.63 11.49 1.51
N ARG A 95 36.00 12.75 1.31
CA ARG A 95 35.45 13.85 2.12
C ARG A 95 34.06 14.21 1.57
N LEU A 96 33.04 14.12 2.42
CA LEU A 96 31.66 14.49 2.06
C LEU A 96 31.40 15.97 2.35
N GLU A 97 31.71 16.39 3.58
CA GLU A 97 31.56 17.76 4.08
C GLU A 97 32.73 18.06 5.04
N GLU A 98 32.73 19.23 5.67
CA GLU A 98 33.71 19.53 6.71
C GLU A 98 33.50 18.63 7.93
N GLY A 99 34.55 17.88 8.32
CA GLY A 99 34.50 16.92 9.43
C GLY A 99 33.75 15.62 9.15
N LEU A 100 33.19 15.44 7.94
CA LEU A 100 32.46 14.24 7.55
C LEU A 100 33.15 13.52 6.40
N TYR A 101 33.51 12.27 6.65
CA TYR A 101 34.19 11.37 5.74
C TYR A 101 33.30 10.17 5.41
N TRP A 102 33.63 9.49 4.33
CA TRP A 102 32.90 8.32 3.87
C TRP A 102 33.85 7.25 3.38
N PHE A 103 33.75 6.08 4.00
CA PHE A 103 34.49 4.90 3.63
C PHE A 103 33.69 4.02 2.67
N ILE A 104 34.30 3.67 1.54
CA ILE A 104 33.75 2.72 0.57
C ILE A 104 34.82 1.73 0.09
N ALA A 105 34.41 0.48 -0.15
CA ALA A 105 35.27 -0.55 -0.71
C ALA A 105 34.55 -1.37 -1.77
N LYS A 106 35.29 -1.74 -2.81
CA LYS A 106 34.87 -2.56 -3.94
C LYS A 106 35.60 -3.88 -3.92
N GLU A 107 34.84 -4.96 -3.74
CA GLU A 107 35.37 -6.34 -3.73
C GLU A 107 35.05 -6.99 -5.09
N GLY A 108 36.08 -7.26 -5.87
CA GLY A 108 35.98 -7.65 -7.28
C GLY A 108 35.10 -6.70 -8.09
N HIS A 109 33.90 -7.14 -8.46
CA HIS A 109 32.94 -6.33 -9.22
C HIS A 109 31.78 -5.78 -8.36
N GLY A 110 31.73 -6.12 -7.08
CA GLY A 110 30.64 -5.82 -6.17
C GLY A 110 31.02 -4.81 -5.08
N LEU A 111 30.01 -4.36 -4.34
CA LEU A 111 30.21 -3.59 -3.12
C LEU A 111 30.64 -4.53 -1.99
N SER A 112 31.64 -4.15 -1.19
CA SER A 112 31.93 -4.88 0.05
C SER A 112 30.83 -4.64 1.09
N PRO A 113 30.31 -5.69 1.77
CA PRO A 113 29.29 -5.55 2.82
C PRO A 113 29.73 -4.70 4.02
N PHE A 114 31.05 -4.58 4.25
CA PHE A 114 31.63 -3.85 5.37
C PHE A 114 31.96 -2.39 5.04
N SER A 115 31.42 -1.88 3.93
CA SER A 115 31.67 -0.54 3.41
C SER A 115 30.39 0.31 3.36
N ASP A 116 30.49 1.52 2.80
CA ASP A 116 29.42 2.54 2.77
C ASP A 116 29.11 3.11 4.16
N ILE A 117 30.15 3.59 4.84
CA ILE A 117 30.07 4.10 6.21
C ILE A 117 30.44 5.58 6.22
N PRO A 118 29.47 6.50 6.39
CA PRO A 118 29.74 7.90 6.66
C PRO A 118 30.03 8.11 8.14
N GLY A 119 31.01 8.95 8.48
CA GLY A 119 31.39 9.22 9.86
C GLY A 119 32.42 10.33 10.00
N THR A 120 32.85 10.57 11.24
CA THR A 120 34.00 11.43 11.52
C THR A 120 35.29 10.83 10.96
N ARG A 121 36.38 11.61 10.97
CA ARG A 121 37.67 11.13 10.50
C ARG A 121 38.12 9.91 11.28
N GLU A 122 38.03 9.99 12.61
CA GLU A 122 38.49 8.95 13.55
C GLU A 122 37.65 7.67 13.42
N GLU A 123 36.32 7.81 13.27
CA GLU A 123 35.44 6.66 13.03
C GLU A 123 35.77 5.98 11.71
N THR A 124 35.95 6.76 10.64
CA THR A 124 36.27 6.25 9.30
C THR A 124 37.63 5.57 9.29
N GLU A 125 38.64 6.16 9.96
CA GLU A 125 39.96 5.57 10.18
C GLU A 125 39.85 4.21 10.88
N HIS A 126 39.07 4.15 11.95
CA HIS A 126 38.85 2.91 12.69
C HIS A 126 38.20 1.82 11.82
N TYR A 127 37.15 2.15 11.06
CA TYR A 127 36.50 1.20 10.16
C TYR A 127 37.41 0.73 9.04
N LEU A 128 38.20 1.63 8.45
CA LEU A 128 39.19 1.29 7.44
C LEU A 128 40.22 0.30 7.99
N GLN A 129 40.75 0.56 9.20
CA GLN A 129 41.69 -0.35 9.85
C GLN A 129 41.06 -1.72 10.11
N GLN A 130 39.83 -1.77 10.62
CA GLN A 130 39.10 -3.03 10.82
C GLN A 130 38.89 -3.78 9.51
N PHE A 131 38.50 -3.07 8.45
CA PHE A 131 38.33 -3.63 7.12
C PHE A 131 39.62 -4.27 6.60
N LEU A 132 40.75 -3.54 6.66
CA LEU A 132 42.06 -4.01 6.23
C LEU A 132 42.57 -5.18 7.07
N LEU A 133 42.25 -5.21 8.38
CA LEU A 133 42.58 -6.34 9.26
C LEU A 133 41.83 -7.61 8.87
N LEU A 134 40.55 -7.50 8.50
CA LEU A 134 39.72 -8.64 8.12
C LEU A 134 40.09 -9.22 6.75
N HIS A 135 40.62 -8.41 5.83
CA HIS A 135 40.91 -8.82 4.44
C HIS A 135 42.41 -8.93 4.15
N ARG A 136 43.25 -9.03 5.19
CA ARG A 136 44.71 -8.90 5.12
C ARG A 136 45.44 -10.08 4.43
N SER A 137 44.77 -11.20 4.15
CA SER A 137 45.44 -12.46 3.75
C SER A 137 45.61 -12.67 2.25
N ASP A 138 44.71 -12.19 1.38
CA ASP A 138 44.62 -12.75 0.02
C ASP A 138 44.68 -11.74 -1.15
N SER A 139 44.53 -10.43 -0.91
CA SER A 139 44.56 -9.42 -1.98
C SER A 139 45.26 -8.13 -1.55
N GLN A 140 46.13 -7.60 -2.42
CA GLN A 140 46.71 -6.26 -2.25
C GLN A 140 45.63 -5.22 -2.56
N TRP A 141 44.82 -4.88 -1.55
CA TRP A 141 43.81 -3.84 -1.67
C TRP A 141 44.45 -2.51 -2.08
N GLN A 142 43.97 -1.94 -3.19
CA GLN A 142 44.48 -0.68 -3.71
C GLN A 142 43.66 0.50 -3.16
N GLU A 143 44.34 1.54 -2.71
CA GLU A 143 43.67 2.79 -2.35
C GLU A 143 43.32 3.58 -3.61
N PHE A 144 42.04 3.82 -3.84
CA PHE A 144 41.54 4.67 -4.91
C PHE A 144 41.61 6.14 -4.47
N ARG A 145 42.59 6.86 -5.01
CA ARG A 145 42.85 8.28 -4.74
C ARG A 145 42.50 9.15 -5.95
N SER A 146 42.20 10.43 -5.70
CA SER A 146 42.17 11.42 -6.78
C SER A 146 43.57 11.62 -7.37
N THR A 147 43.64 11.94 -8.66
CA THR A 147 44.88 12.33 -9.34
C THR A 147 45.56 13.53 -8.66
N SER A 148 44.78 14.49 -8.16
CA SER A 148 45.26 15.68 -7.43
C SER A 148 45.85 15.36 -6.05
N ALA A 149 45.46 14.23 -5.46
CA ALA A 149 45.83 13.80 -4.12
C ALA A 149 47.05 12.88 -4.06
N SER A 150 47.29 12.17 -5.16
CA SER A 150 48.41 11.23 -5.28
C SER A 150 49.76 11.92 -4.99
N GLU A 151 49.87 13.21 -5.31
CA GLU A 151 51.07 14.02 -5.12
C GLU A 151 51.35 14.39 -3.64
N LYS A 152 50.33 14.47 -2.78
CA LYS A 152 50.47 14.99 -1.41
C LYS A 152 50.62 13.92 -0.32
N LYS A 153 50.55 12.62 -0.64
CA LYS A 153 50.60 11.50 0.33
C LYS A 153 49.65 11.63 1.55
N GLU A 154 48.63 12.47 1.48
CA GLU A 154 47.63 12.58 2.55
C GLU A 154 46.59 11.45 2.40
N THR A 155 46.49 10.58 3.40
CA THR A 155 45.59 9.40 3.40
C THR A 155 44.10 9.78 3.44
N PHE A 156 43.76 10.99 3.92
CA PHE A 156 42.36 11.40 4.18
C PHE A 156 41.87 12.62 3.37
N ALA A 157 42.75 13.30 2.64
CA ALA A 157 42.40 14.57 2.01
C ALA A 157 42.23 14.50 0.49
N GLY A 158 42.28 13.29 -0.06
CA GLY A 158 42.54 13.15 -1.47
C GLY A 158 41.34 13.20 -2.39
N LEU A 159 40.27 12.49 -2.03
CA LEU A 159 39.13 12.29 -2.92
C LEU A 159 37.95 13.13 -2.44
N THR A 160 37.58 14.13 -3.23
CA THR A 160 36.36 14.89 -3.00
C THR A 160 35.15 14.19 -3.61
N LEU A 161 33.98 14.41 -3.01
CA LEU A 161 32.73 13.87 -3.54
C LEU A 161 32.47 14.34 -5.00
N ASP A 162 32.83 15.58 -5.32
CA ASP A 162 32.62 16.14 -6.66
C ASP A 162 33.48 15.44 -7.73
N GLU A 163 34.76 15.17 -7.45
CA GLU A 163 35.63 14.40 -8.35
C GLU A 163 35.10 12.98 -8.59
N LEU A 164 34.53 12.36 -7.55
CA LEU A 164 33.93 11.04 -7.67
C LEU A 164 32.63 11.07 -8.50
N LEU A 165 31.85 12.14 -8.39
CA LEU A 165 30.57 12.27 -9.09
C LEU A 165 30.69 12.82 -10.53
N GLN A 166 31.76 13.54 -10.85
CA GLN A 166 31.97 14.15 -12.17
C GLN A 166 31.96 13.10 -13.30
N ASP A 167 31.25 13.32 -14.40
CA ASP A 167 31.17 12.39 -15.55
C ASP A 167 30.67 10.97 -15.22
N THR A 168 30.12 10.72 -14.03
CA THR A 168 29.60 9.39 -13.68
C THR A 168 28.25 9.17 -14.35
N PRO A 169 28.08 8.10 -15.15
CA PRO A 169 26.82 7.86 -15.83
C PRO A 169 25.69 7.57 -14.84
N PRO A 170 24.45 7.91 -15.21
CA PRO A 170 23.29 7.71 -14.36
C PRO A 170 23.04 6.22 -14.08
N LEU A 171 22.87 5.88 -12.80
CA LEU A 171 22.52 4.50 -12.41
C LEU A 171 21.21 4.02 -13.03
N ALA A 172 21.22 2.75 -13.44
CA ALA A 172 20.05 2.05 -13.95
C ALA A 172 18.89 2.03 -12.94
N ARG A 173 17.65 2.03 -13.44
CA ARG A 173 16.43 2.04 -12.62
C ARG A 173 16.35 0.86 -11.63
N LYS A 174 17.00 -0.26 -11.92
CA LYS A 174 17.03 -1.45 -11.04
C LYS A 174 17.69 -1.17 -9.68
N TYR A 175 18.63 -0.23 -9.64
CA TYR A 175 19.34 0.19 -8.42
C TYR A 175 18.64 1.31 -7.64
N ARG A 176 17.46 1.75 -8.07
CA ARG A 176 16.69 2.75 -7.35
C ARG A 176 16.23 2.20 -6.00
N LEU A 177 16.39 3.01 -4.96
CA LEU A 177 15.88 2.72 -3.62
C LEU A 177 14.35 2.64 -3.63
N LYS A 178 13.82 1.53 -3.10
CA LYS A 178 12.39 1.24 -3.02
C LYS A 178 11.93 1.39 -1.57
N GLY A 179 10.87 2.16 -1.34
CA GLY A 179 10.24 2.25 -0.03
C GLY A 179 9.53 0.95 0.34
N THR A 180 9.64 0.53 1.59
CA THR A 180 8.83 -0.57 2.18
C THR A 180 7.39 -0.14 2.43
N ASP A 181 7.18 1.16 2.66
CA ASP A 181 5.89 1.67 3.10
C ASP A 181 4.93 1.87 1.92
N ASN A 182 4.13 0.84 1.67
CA ASN A 182 2.95 0.91 0.81
C ASN A 182 1.66 0.76 1.64
N ARG A 183 1.71 1.06 2.95
CA ARG A 183 0.56 0.92 3.85
C ARG A 183 -0.58 1.85 3.43
N TYR A 184 -0.28 3.00 2.84
CA TYR A 184 -1.28 3.91 2.29
C TYR A 184 -2.14 3.24 1.19
N ARG A 185 -1.52 2.55 0.21
CA ARG A 185 -2.30 1.86 -0.83
C ARG A 185 -3.08 0.68 -0.27
N LEU A 186 -2.54 -0.04 0.71
CA LEU A 186 -3.27 -1.12 1.37
C LEU A 186 -4.49 -0.59 2.13
N ARG A 187 -4.33 0.54 2.85
CA ARG A 187 -5.43 1.20 3.57
C ARG A 187 -6.49 1.73 2.61
N LEU A 188 -6.09 2.36 1.50
CA LEU A 188 -7.02 2.80 0.46
C LEU A 188 -7.79 1.63 -0.17
N ALA A 189 -7.09 0.55 -0.53
CA ALA A 189 -7.72 -0.64 -1.09
C ALA A 189 -8.69 -1.29 -0.09
N GLY A 190 -8.28 -1.39 1.18
CA GLY A 190 -9.14 -1.87 2.26
C GLY A 190 -10.37 -0.98 2.46
N GLY A 191 -10.20 0.34 2.45
CA GLY A 191 -11.30 1.30 2.56
C GLY A 191 -12.29 1.20 1.40
N LEU A 192 -11.81 1.07 0.16
CA LEU A 192 -12.66 0.88 -1.01
C LEU A 192 -13.46 -0.42 -0.95
N LEU A 193 -12.87 -1.51 -0.46
CA LEU A 193 -13.58 -2.78 -0.28
C LEU A 193 -14.71 -2.65 0.75
N VAL A 194 -14.45 -2.02 1.89
CA VAL A 194 -15.46 -1.80 2.93
C VAL A 194 -16.57 -0.90 2.42
N ALA A 195 -16.24 0.20 1.73
CA ALA A 195 -17.22 1.10 1.13
C ALA A 195 -18.08 0.38 0.07
N GLY A 196 -17.46 -0.47 -0.76
CA GLY A 196 -18.16 -1.29 -1.75
C GLY A 196 -19.15 -2.27 -1.10
N ALA A 197 -18.75 -2.95 -0.03
CA ALA A 197 -19.63 -3.85 0.72
C ALA A 197 -20.81 -3.12 1.39
N ALA A 198 -20.56 -1.92 1.94
CA ALA A 198 -21.60 -1.08 2.52
C ALA A 198 -22.63 -0.61 1.47
N LEU A 199 -22.17 -0.24 0.27
CA LEU A 199 -23.07 0.16 -0.82
C LEU A 199 -23.91 -1.02 -1.32
N LEU A 200 -23.31 -2.20 -1.51
CA LEU A 200 -24.03 -3.39 -1.95
C LEU A 200 -25.11 -3.81 -0.95
N SER A 201 -24.78 -3.81 0.34
CA SER A 201 -25.75 -4.14 1.40
C SER A 201 -26.89 -3.12 1.47
N ALA A 202 -26.61 -1.82 1.33
CA ALA A 202 -27.64 -0.79 1.28
C ALA A 202 -28.59 -0.96 0.07
N VAL A 203 -28.05 -1.27 -1.11
CA VAL A 203 -28.84 -1.53 -2.31
C VAL A 203 -29.71 -2.78 -2.15
N MET A 204 -29.16 -3.87 -1.62
CA MET A 204 -29.91 -5.09 -1.35
C MET A 204 -31.03 -4.86 -0.36
N TRP A 205 -30.76 -4.13 0.73
CA TRP A 205 -31.77 -3.80 1.74
C TRP A 205 -32.90 -2.96 1.14
N ARG A 206 -32.57 -1.91 0.37
CA ARG A 206 -33.56 -1.07 -0.31
C ARG A 206 -34.43 -1.88 -1.27
N ASN A 207 -33.82 -2.75 -2.08
CA ASN A 207 -34.56 -3.59 -3.01
C ASN A 207 -35.49 -4.54 -2.27
N ASN A 208 -35.01 -5.20 -1.20
CA ASN A 208 -35.83 -6.10 -0.41
C ASN A 208 -37.01 -5.37 0.25
N TYR A 209 -36.77 -4.18 0.81
CA TYR A 209 -37.81 -3.36 1.40
C TYR A 209 -38.90 -2.95 0.38
N GLN A 210 -38.50 -2.57 -0.84
CA GLN A 210 -39.45 -2.28 -1.92
C GLN A 210 -40.25 -3.52 -2.36
N GLN A 211 -39.63 -4.69 -2.38
CA GLN A 211 -40.33 -5.94 -2.70
C GLN A 211 -41.36 -6.28 -1.63
N GLN A 212 -41.01 -6.12 -0.34
CA GLN A 212 -41.96 -6.33 0.77
C GLN A 212 -43.18 -5.41 0.65
N GLN A 213 -42.98 -4.11 0.38
CA GLN A 213 -44.11 -3.19 0.16
C GLN A 213 -45.01 -3.59 -1.01
N ARG A 214 -44.43 -4.09 -2.11
CA ARG A 214 -45.20 -4.58 -3.27
C ARG A 214 -46.00 -5.83 -2.93
N ILE A 215 -45.41 -6.75 -2.17
CA ILE A 215 -46.08 -7.98 -1.74
C ILE A 215 -47.24 -7.64 -0.80
N GLU A 216 -47.03 -6.76 0.18
CA GLU A 216 -48.09 -6.32 1.09
C GLU A 216 -49.23 -5.61 0.34
N ALA A 217 -48.91 -4.72 -0.60
CA ALA A 217 -49.92 -4.06 -1.43
C ALA A 217 -50.71 -5.05 -2.29
N ALA A 218 -50.03 -6.04 -2.90
CA ALA A 218 -50.67 -7.09 -3.69
C ALA A 218 -51.57 -7.98 -2.81
N GLN A 219 -51.14 -8.35 -1.60
CA GLN A 219 -51.95 -9.12 -0.66
C GLN A 219 -53.21 -8.34 -0.23
N ARG A 220 -53.08 -7.05 0.07
CA ARG A 220 -54.24 -6.19 0.40
C ARG A 220 -55.23 -6.11 -0.77
N TYR A 221 -54.73 -5.96 -1.99
CA TYR A 221 -55.58 -5.94 -3.18
C TYR A 221 -56.32 -7.28 -3.39
N LEU A 222 -55.64 -8.41 -3.19
CA LEU A 222 -56.26 -9.73 -3.29
C LEU A 222 -57.34 -9.95 -2.22
N LEU A 223 -57.10 -9.51 -0.98
CA LEU A 223 -58.09 -9.60 0.09
C LEU A 223 -59.33 -8.76 -0.20
N LEU A 224 -59.16 -7.52 -0.68
CA LEU A 224 -60.29 -6.68 -1.10
C LEU A 224 -61.09 -7.34 -2.23
N LYS A 225 -60.41 -7.92 -3.22
CA LYS A 225 -61.06 -8.62 -4.33
C LYS A 225 -61.82 -9.87 -3.86
N GLN A 226 -61.29 -10.60 -2.88
CA GLN A 226 -61.98 -11.75 -2.27
C GLN A 226 -63.23 -11.31 -1.49
N GLN A 227 -63.15 -10.22 -0.73
CA GLN A 227 -64.30 -9.67 0.00
C GLN A 227 -65.40 -9.20 -0.94
N SER A 228 -65.05 -8.49 -2.03
CA SER A 228 -66.05 -8.07 -3.03
C SER A 228 -66.66 -9.27 -3.75
N ALA A 229 -65.85 -10.26 -4.14
CA ALA A 229 -66.37 -11.48 -4.77
C ALA A 229 -67.26 -12.30 -3.81
N ALA A 230 -66.96 -12.32 -2.52
CA ALA A 230 -67.82 -12.97 -1.52
C ALA A 230 -69.16 -12.23 -1.31
N ALA A 231 -69.14 -10.89 -1.37
CA ALA A 231 -70.37 -10.08 -1.34
C ALA A 231 -71.24 -10.29 -2.60
N ASP A 232 -70.61 -10.45 -3.77
CA ASP A 232 -71.30 -10.76 -5.02
C ASP A 232 -71.80 -12.22 -5.08
N ALA A 233 -71.10 -13.14 -4.41
CA ALA A 233 -71.49 -14.54 -4.27
C ALA A 233 -72.58 -14.78 -3.20
N ALA A 234 -73.08 -13.72 -2.54
CA ALA A 234 -74.24 -13.83 -1.68
C ALA A 234 -75.42 -14.39 -2.49
N PRO A 235 -76.06 -15.48 -2.04
CA PRO A 235 -77.05 -16.16 -2.85
C PRO A 235 -78.25 -15.24 -3.13
N PRO A 236 -78.90 -15.32 -4.30
CA PRO A 236 -79.89 -14.33 -4.74
C PRO A 236 -81.09 -14.21 -3.80
N TRP A 237 -81.43 -15.26 -3.06
CA TRP A 237 -82.50 -15.24 -2.06
C TRP A 237 -82.15 -14.46 -0.79
N SER A 238 -80.86 -14.18 -0.52
CA SER A 238 -80.44 -13.32 0.61
C SER A 238 -80.76 -11.84 0.41
N ARG A 239 -81.09 -11.45 -0.83
CA ARG A 239 -81.53 -10.09 -1.19
C ARG A 239 -83.06 -9.94 -1.20
N GLN A 240 -83.80 -10.98 -0.81
CA GLN A 240 -85.25 -10.88 -0.65
C GLN A 240 -85.55 -9.99 0.57
N PRO A 241 -86.50 -9.06 0.46
CA PRO A 241 -86.91 -8.25 1.60
C PRO A 241 -87.41 -9.17 2.71
N SER A 242 -87.03 -8.85 3.94
CA SER A 242 -87.49 -9.59 5.11
C SER A 242 -89.02 -9.51 5.20
N LEU A 243 -89.64 -10.54 5.79
CA LEU A 243 -91.11 -10.56 5.96
C LEU A 243 -91.62 -9.33 6.71
N SER A 244 -90.84 -8.78 7.64
CA SER A 244 -91.14 -7.51 8.33
C SER A 244 -91.15 -6.29 7.40
N GLU A 245 -90.21 -6.21 6.45
CA GLU A 245 -90.18 -5.13 5.46
C GLU A 245 -91.39 -5.23 4.52
N VAL A 246 -91.72 -6.44 4.07
CA VAL A 246 -92.91 -6.68 3.23
C VAL A 246 -94.19 -6.34 3.97
N LEU A 247 -94.35 -6.75 5.24
CA LEU A 247 -95.52 -6.42 6.05
C LEU A 247 -95.64 -4.92 6.29
N SER A 248 -94.54 -4.22 6.57
CA SER A 248 -94.55 -2.76 6.78
C SER A 248 -94.94 -2.00 5.51
N ALA A 249 -94.44 -2.45 4.34
CA ALA A 249 -94.79 -1.89 3.05
C ALA A 249 -96.27 -2.18 2.68
N CYS A 250 -96.78 -3.38 3.00
CA CYS A 250 -98.19 -3.70 2.84
C CYS A 250 -99.06 -2.85 3.76
N GLN A 251 -98.72 -2.71 5.04
CA GLN A 251 -99.47 -1.90 6.00
C GLN A 251 -99.51 -0.42 5.60
N GLN A 252 -98.42 0.11 5.03
CA GLN A 252 -98.40 1.46 4.47
C GLN A 252 -99.28 1.60 3.21
N ARG A 253 -99.46 0.54 2.41
CA ARG A 253 -100.29 0.54 1.20
C ARG A 253 -101.78 0.30 1.48
N THR A 254 -102.11 -0.58 2.41
CA THR A 254 -103.49 -0.79 2.89
C THR A 254 -103.80 0.22 3.98
N GLY A 255 -104.03 1.47 3.58
CA GLY A 255 -104.79 2.40 4.40
C GLY A 255 -106.16 1.81 4.70
N VAL A 256 -106.57 1.91 5.97
CA VAL A 256 -107.89 1.62 6.57
C VAL A 256 -108.92 1.00 5.61
N LEU A 257 -108.95 -0.33 5.51
CA LEU A 257 -110.08 -1.05 4.93
C LEU A 257 -111.24 -1.00 5.94
N PRO A 258 -112.40 -0.42 5.61
CA PRO A 258 -113.55 -0.44 6.51
C PRO A 258 -114.05 -1.88 6.63
N ILE A 259 -114.06 -2.39 7.87
CA ILE A 259 -114.61 -3.70 8.21
C ILE A 259 -116.14 -3.61 8.02
N MET A 260 -116.62 -4.03 6.85
CA MET A 260 -118.05 -4.26 6.61
C MET A 260 -118.41 -5.63 7.17
N ILE A 261 -118.88 -5.69 8.41
CA ILE A 261 -119.64 -6.83 8.93
C ILE A 261 -121.08 -6.63 8.42
N ALA A 262 -121.42 -7.25 7.30
CA ALA A 262 -122.83 -7.41 6.92
C ALA A 262 -123.36 -8.65 7.63
N GLY A 263 -124.15 -8.42 8.68
CA GLY A 263 -124.96 -9.43 9.35
C GLY A 263 -125.98 -10.02 8.38
N TRP A 264 -126.26 -11.31 8.57
CA TRP A 264 -127.34 -12.02 7.92
C TRP A 264 -128.59 -11.75 8.76
N ASP A 265 -129.56 -11.03 8.19
CA ASP A 265 -130.98 -11.07 8.53
C ASP A 265 -131.78 -11.09 7.21
#